data_AF-A0A429E6H3-F1
#
_entry.id   AF-A0A429E6H3-F1
#
_cell.length_a   1.000
_cell.length_b   1.000
_cell.length_c   1.000
_cell.angle_alpha   90.00
_cell.angle_beta   90.00
_cell.angle_gamma   90.00
#
_symmetry.space_group_name_H-M   'P 1'
#
loop_
_entity.id
_entity.type
_entity.pdbx_description
1 polymer ?
#
loop_
_entity_poly.entity_id
_entity_poly.type
_entity_poly.pdbx_seq_one_letter_code
_entity_poly.pdbx_strand_id
1 'polypeptide(L)' 'MKDPANRRFAGSFTSRRRATGVWVKPDLVGEVVYRQFTPRENRLRHAAWRGWRPDKQPADVRVPE' A
#
# COMPACT_ATOMS: atom_id res chain seq x y z
N MET A 1 0.98 -15.21 -21.09
CA MET A 1 2.00 -15.04 -20.04
C MET A 1 1.54 -13.92 -19.11
N LYS A 2 1.06 -14.21 -17.88
CA LYS A 2 0.52 -13.17 -16.99
C LYS A 2 1.68 -12.35 -16.39
N ASP A 3 1.61 -11.04 -16.56
CA ASP A 3 2.56 -10.07 -16.00
C ASP A 3 2.74 -10.29 -14.47
N PRO A 4 3.96 -10.56 -13.98
CA PRO A 4 4.22 -10.76 -12.54
C PRO A 4 3.91 -9.52 -11.68
N ALA A 5 3.74 -8.33 -12.26
CA ALA A 5 3.28 -7.14 -11.54
C ALA A 5 1.81 -7.28 -11.05
N ASN A 6 1.01 -8.14 -11.68
CA ASN A 6 -0.42 -8.29 -11.35
C ASN A 6 -0.68 -9.03 -10.02
N ARG A 7 0.35 -9.53 -9.32
CA ARG A 7 0.21 -10.31 -8.08
C ARG A 7 0.68 -9.59 -6.81
N ARG A 8 1.19 -8.35 -6.93
CA ARG A 8 1.77 -7.59 -5.80
C ARG A 8 0.73 -6.85 -4.95
N PHE A 9 -0.51 -6.77 -5.44
CA PHE A 9 -1.67 -6.27 -4.70
C PHE A 9 -2.85 -7.19 -4.96
N ALA A 10 -3.73 -7.36 -3.98
CA ALA A 10 -4.83 -8.31 -4.03
C ALA A 10 -5.95 -7.96 -5.04
N GLY A 11 -5.94 -6.75 -5.62
CA GLY A 11 -6.98 -6.26 -6.53
C GLY A 11 -6.45 -5.80 -7.89
N SER A 12 -7.36 -5.68 -8.86
CA SER A 12 -7.05 -5.08 -10.16
C SER A 12 -6.89 -3.56 -10.02
N PHE A 13 -5.84 -3.01 -10.64
CA PHE A 13 -5.66 -1.57 -10.74
C PHE A 13 -6.15 -1.06 -12.07
N THR A 14 -6.74 0.13 -12.07
CA THR A 14 -7.00 0.89 -13.30
C THR A 14 -5.68 1.22 -14.01
N SER A 15 -5.72 1.38 -15.33
CA SER A 15 -4.55 1.73 -16.15
C SER A 15 -3.80 2.97 -15.63
N ARG A 16 -4.53 4.01 -15.21
CA ARG A 16 -3.97 5.25 -14.66
C ARG A 16 -3.14 5.04 -13.39
N ARG A 17 -3.52 4.08 -12.54
CA ARG A 17 -2.76 3.73 -11.33
C ARG A 17 -1.53 2.88 -11.62
N ARG A 18 -1.48 2.21 -12.77
CA ARG A 18 -0.32 1.43 -13.21
C ARG A 18 0.71 2.26 -13.98
N ALA A 19 0.29 3.38 -14.57
CA ALA A 19 1.09 4.10 -15.56
C ALA A 19 2.23 4.97 -14.97
N THR A 20 2.25 5.22 -13.67
CA THR A 20 3.22 6.13 -13.04
C THR A 20 3.85 5.50 -11.81
N GLY A 21 4.91 4.72 -12.01
CA GLY A 21 5.68 4.14 -10.92
C GLY A 21 6.50 2.92 -11.33
N VAL A 22 7.48 2.58 -10.51
CA VAL A 22 8.23 1.33 -10.59
C VAL A 22 7.71 0.37 -9.53
N TRP A 23 7.37 -0.85 -9.93
CA TRP A 23 6.94 -1.87 -8.98
C TRP A 23 8.12 -2.45 -8.22
N VAL A 24 8.07 -2.38 -6.89
CA VAL A 24 9.06 -2.97 -5.98
C VAL A 24 8.52 -4.22 -5.27
N LYS A 25 9.37 -4.93 -4.53
CA LYS A 25 8.95 -5.96 -3.58
C LYS A 25 8.41 -5.29 -2.30
N PRO A 26 7.34 -5.82 -1.66
CA PRO A 26 6.71 -5.21 -0.50
C PRO A 26 7.45 -5.51 0.82
N ASP A 27 8.75 -5.19 0.87
CA ASP A 27 9.64 -5.58 1.97
C ASP A 27 9.85 -4.45 3.00
N LEU A 28 9.41 -3.21 2.70
CA LEU A 28 9.63 -2.03 3.53
C LEU A 28 8.33 -1.56 4.18
N VAL A 29 8.39 -1.22 5.47
CA VAL A 29 7.27 -0.68 6.24
C VAL A 29 7.45 0.81 6.49
N GLY A 30 6.40 1.58 6.23
CA GLY A 30 6.36 3.01 6.44
C GLY A 30 5.22 3.43 7.34
N GLU A 31 5.41 4.53 8.06
CA GLU A 31 4.39 5.13 8.89
C GLU A 31 3.76 6.33 8.19
N VAL A 32 2.44 6.39 8.29
CA VAL A 32 1.63 7.52 7.83
C VAL A 32 0.70 7.97 8.95
N VAL A 33 0.43 9.26 9.00
CA VAL A 33 -0.71 9.80 9.74
C VAL A 33 -1.86 10.03 8.77
N TYR A 34 -3.10 9.82 9.20
CA TYR A 34 -4.27 9.99 8.35
C TYR A 34 -5.45 10.52 9.16
N ARG A 35 -6.43 11.13 8.47
CA ARG A 35 -7.64 11.69 9.13
C ARG A 35 -8.76 10.67 9.25
N GLN A 36 -8.92 9.82 8.26
CA GLN A 36 -10.00 8.84 8.21
C GLN A 36 -9.57 7.58 7.45
N PHE A 37 -9.99 6.42 7.96
CA PHE A 37 -9.95 5.15 7.23
C PHE A 37 -11.34 4.86 6.64
N THR A 38 -11.40 4.34 5.41
CA THR A 38 -12.64 3.94 4.74
C THR A 38 -12.65 2.42 4.54
N PRO A 39 -13.33 1.63 5.40
CA PRO A 39 -13.25 0.17 5.37
C PRO A 39 -13.71 -0.46 4.05
N ARG A 40 -14.81 0.04 3.47
CA ARG A 40 -15.36 -0.46 2.18
C ARG A 40 -14.34 -0.41 1.04
N GLU A 41 -13.48 0.61 1.04
CA GLU A 41 -12.50 0.84 -0.02
C GLU A 41 -11.08 0.40 0.37
N ASN A 42 -10.87 0.06 1.65
CA ASN A 42 -9.58 -0.14 2.29
C ASN A 42 -8.58 1.00 2.00
N ARG A 43 -9.00 2.25 2.30
CA ARG A 43 -8.24 3.48 1.99
C ARG A 43 -8.06 4.39 3.19
N LEU A 44 -6.87 4.98 3.26
CA LEU A 44 -6.54 6.10 4.15
C LEU A 44 -6.81 7.43 3.43
N ARG A 45 -7.52 8.35 4.08
CA ARG A 45 -7.83 9.69 3.55
C ARG A 45 -6.99 10.76 4.23
N HIS A 46 -6.50 11.69 3.42
CA HIS A 46 -5.58 12.76 3.83
C HIS A 46 -4.32 12.21 4.52
N ALA A 47 -3.75 11.15 3.94
CA ALA A 47 -2.55 10.52 4.48
C ALA A 47 -1.32 11.41 4.25
N ALA A 48 -0.48 11.53 5.27
CA ALA A 48 0.82 12.19 5.19
C ALA A 48 1.90 11.23 5.68
N TRP A 49 3.03 11.21 4.98
CA TRP A 49 4.19 10.41 5.33
C TRP A 49 4.84 10.89 6.62
N ARG A 50 5.16 9.95 7.53
CA ARG A 50 5.83 10.27 8.79
C ARG A 50 7.26 9.75 8.83
N GLY A 51 7.54 8.61 8.18
CA GLY A 51 8.89 8.03 8.15
C GLY A 51 8.90 6.53 7.96
N TRP A 52 10.09 5.97 7.76
CA TRP A 52 10.29 4.53 7.67
C TRP A 52 10.20 3.86 9.04
N ARG A 53 9.79 2.59 9.05
CA ARG A 53 9.73 1.71 10.23
C ARG A 53 10.58 0.46 10.00
N PRO A 54 11.93 0.59 9.98
CA PRO A 54 12.81 -0.56 9.82
C PRO A 54 12.71 -1.55 11.00
N ASP A 55 12.07 -1.13 12.09
CA ASP A 55 11.76 -1.95 13.27
C ASP A 55 10.59 -2.92 13.08
N LYS A 56 9.85 -2.86 11.95
CA LYS A 56 8.65 -3.67 11.72
C LYS A 56 8.76 -4.55 10.49
N GLN A 57 8.19 -5.75 10.56
CA GLN A 57 8.06 -6.63 9.40
C GLN A 57 6.75 -6.35 8.64
N PRO A 58 6.73 -6.52 7.31
CA PRO A 58 5.49 -6.36 6.52
C PRO A 58 4.33 -7.23 7.01
N ALA A 59 4.63 -8.43 7.53
CA ALA A 59 3.64 -9.37 8.07
C ALA A 59 2.96 -8.87 9.35
N ASP A 60 3.56 -7.92 10.06
CA ASP A 60 3.00 -7.33 11.29
C ASP A 60 2.00 -6.21 10.98
N VAL A 61 1.96 -5.72 9.73
CA VAL A 61 1.09 -4.61 9.33
C VAL A 61 -0.34 -5.12 9.17
N ARG A 62 -1.24 -4.60 10.00
CA ARG A 62 -2.68 -4.89 9.96
C ARG A 62 -3.45 -3.68 9.45
N VAL A 63 -4.60 -3.96 8.86
CA VAL A 63 -5.53 -2.92 8.42
C VAL A 63 -6.16 -2.28 9.67
N PRO A 64 -6.30 -0.95 9.73
CA PRO A 64 -7.05 -0.31 10.80
C PRO A 64 -8.49 -0.83 10.86
N GLU A 65 -9.08 -0.84 12.06
CA GLU A 65 -10.51 -1.12 12.24
C GLU A 65 -11.40 -0.01 11.66
#